data_AF-A0AAW6DM21-F1
#
_entry.id   AF-A0AAW6DM21-F1
#
_cell.length_a   1.000
_cell.length_b   1.000
_cell.length_c   1.000
_cell.angle_alpha   90.00
_cell.angle_beta   90.00
_cell.angle_gamma   90.00
#
_symmetry.space_group_name_H-M   'P 1'
#
loop_
_entity.id
_entity.type
_entity.pdbx_description
1 polymer ?
#
loop_
_entity_poly.entity_id
_entity_poly.type
_entity_poly.pdbx_seq_one_letter_code
_entity_poly.pdbx_strand_id
1 'polypeptide(L)' 'MRKTDWKAKVIIMVAFIIGIAAGITAGVLTPEPYVQYRGLIVFGTIALVSMIIVVACVKIFHIGRD' A
#
# COMPACT_ATOMS: atom_id res chain seq x y z
N MET A 1 1.26 21.75 -21.80
CA MET A 1 0.49 21.72 -20.54
C MET A 1 0.77 20.38 -19.88
N ARG A 2 1.51 20.35 -18.76
CA ARG A 2 1.80 19.09 -18.04
C ARG A 2 0.47 18.63 -17.41
N LYS A 3 -0.21 17.65 -18.00
CA LYS A 3 -1.35 16.98 -17.35
C LYS A 3 -0.80 16.41 -16.04
N THR A 4 -1.04 17.12 -14.94
CA THR A 4 -0.71 16.61 -13.62
C THR A 4 -1.71 15.52 -13.33
N ASP A 5 -1.24 14.27 -13.29
CA ASP A 5 -2.00 13.10 -12.85
C ASP A 5 -2.28 13.19 -11.34
N TRP A 6 -3.00 14.24 -10.92
CA TRP A 6 -3.28 14.53 -9.52
C TRP A 6 -4.09 13.39 -8.90
N LYS A 7 -4.98 12.77 -9.68
CA LYS A 7 -5.72 11.57 -9.32
C LYS A 7 -4.79 10.42 -8.97
N ALA A 8 -3.78 10.15 -9.82
CA ALA A 8 -2.76 9.12 -9.57
C ALA A 8 -2.01 9.36 -8.25
N LYS A 9 -1.61 10.61 -7.99
CA LYS A 9 -0.93 10.97 -6.73
C LYS A 9 -1.81 10.73 -5.50
N VAL A 10 -3.08 11.09 -5.56
CA VAL A 10 -4.03 10.88 -4.45
C VAL A 10 -4.22 9.39 -4.18
N ILE A 11 -4.37 8.57 -5.22
CA ILE A 11 -4.52 7.11 -5.06
C ILE A 11 -3.30 6.49 -4.40
N ILE A 12 -2.10 6.87 -4.86
CA ILE A 12 -0.85 6.38 -4.27
C ILE A 12 -0.78 6.77 -2.78
N MET A 13 -1.15 8.01 -2.45
CA MET A 13 -1.16 8.49 -1.07
C MET A 13 -2.14 7.70 -0.19
N VAL A 14 -3.38 7.50 -0.66
CA VAL A 14 -4.40 6.75 0.09
C VAL A 14 -4.00 5.27 0.23
N ALA A 15 -3.51 4.65 -0.84
CA ALA A 15 -3.03 3.28 -0.82
C ALA A 15 -1.89 3.09 0.18
N PHE A 16 -0.97 4.07 0.25
CA PHE A 16 0.14 4.02 1.18
C PHE A 16 -0.30 4.15 2.64
N ILE A 17 -1.26 5.02 2.95
CA ILE A 17 -1.82 5.15 4.31
C ILE A 17 -2.49 3.84 4.75
N ILE A 18 -3.27 3.22 3.86
CA ILE A 18 -3.91 1.91 4.13
C ILE A 18 -2.83 0.84 4.30
N GLY A 19 -1.78 0.86 3.47
CA GLY A 19 -0.63 -0.02 3.60
C GLY A 19 0.06 0.09 4.96
N ILE A 20 0.31 1.31 5.45
CA ILE A 20 0.89 1.56 6.78
C ILE A 20 0.00 0.98 7.87
N ALA A 21 -1.31 1.25 7.85
CA ALA A 21 -2.24 0.70 8.83
C ALA A 21 -2.19 -0.84 8.85
N ALA A 22 -2.23 -1.48 7.67
CA ALA A 22 -2.11 -2.93 7.54
C ALA A 22 -0.75 -3.46 8.04
N GLY A 23 0.34 -2.75 7.74
CA GLY A 23 1.68 -3.07 8.22
C GLY A 23 1.79 -3.04 9.75
N ILE A 24 1.25 -2.01 10.39
CA ILE A 24 1.20 -1.92 11.85
C ILE A 24 0.41 -3.08 12.43
N THR A 25 -0.76 -3.38 11.88
CA THR A 25 -1.58 -4.54 12.29
C THR A 25 -0.80 -5.85 12.15
N ALA A 26 -0.15 -6.09 11.01
CA ALA A 26 0.67 -7.28 10.79
C ALA A 26 1.83 -7.39 11.79
N GLY A 27 2.45 -6.26 12.14
CA GLY A 27 3.51 -6.21 13.14
C GLY A 27 3.02 -6.46 14.57
N VAL A 28 1.78 -6.10 14.91
CA VAL A 28 1.17 -6.42 16.22
C VAL A 28 0.77 -7.90 16.28
N LEU A 29 0.32 -8.47 15.16
CA LEU A 29 -0.11 -9.87 15.08
C LEU A 29 1.03 -10.87 14.86
N THR A 30 2.28 -10.39 14.69
CA THR A 30 3.44 -11.25 14.49
C THR A 30 3.68 -12.11 15.75
N PRO A 31 3.63 -13.46 15.66
CA PRO A 31 3.88 -14.32 16.81
C PRO A 31 5.33 -14.26 17.29
N GLU A 32 5.58 -14.50 18.59
CA GLU A 32 6.92 -14.53 19.20
C GLU A 32 8.03 -15.22 18.40
N PRO A 33 7.83 -16.44 17.86
CA PRO A 33 8.87 -17.13 17.09
C PRO A 33 9.31 -16.38 15.81
N TYR A 34 8.49 -15.44 15.32
CA TYR A 34 8.74 -14.69 14.09
C TYR A 34 9.11 -13.21 14.34
N VAL A 35 9.34 -12.81 15.59
CA VAL A 35 9.66 -11.41 15.95
C VAL A 35 10.92 -10.89 15.26
N GLN A 36 11.91 -11.77 15.02
CA GLN A 36 13.10 -11.44 14.23
C GLN A 36 12.79 -10.98 12.80
N TYR A 37 11.66 -11.45 12.23
CA TYR A 37 11.19 -11.05 10.90
C TYR A 37 10.15 -9.93 10.95
N ARG A 38 9.83 -9.39 12.12
CA ARG A 38 8.77 -8.39 12.29
C ARG A 38 8.96 -7.19 11.36
N GLY A 39 10.19 -6.68 11.22
CA GLY A 39 10.49 -5.59 10.30
C GLY A 39 10.19 -5.95 8.83
N LEU A 40 10.55 -7.16 8.40
CA LEU A 40 10.28 -7.67 7.06
C LEU A 40 8.78 -7.90 6.83
N ILE A 41 8.06 -8.44 7.83
CA ILE A 41 6.62 -8.69 7.77
C ILE A 41 5.86 -7.37 7.65
N VAL A 42 6.21 -6.37 8.48
CA VAL A 42 5.60 -5.03 8.44
C VAL A 42 5.87 -4.39 7.07
N PHE A 43 7.12 -4.32 6.65
CA PHE A 43 7.49 -3.69 5.37
C PHE A 43 6.88 -4.41 4.17
N GLY A 44 6.94 -5.74 4.15
CA GLY A 44 6.35 -6.58 3.11
C GLY A 44 4.83 -6.39 3.02
N THR A 45 4.15 -6.28 4.16
CA THR A 45 2.70 -6.02 4.21
C THR A 45 2.37 -4.63 3.66
N ILE A 46 3.11 -3.59 4.04
CA ILE A 46 2.91 -2.23 3.52
C ILE A 46 3.07 -2.22 2.00
N ALA A 47 4.16 -2.82 1.52
CA ALA A 47 4.47 -2.86 0.08
C ALA A 47 3.41 -3.63 -0.70
N LEU A 48 3.03 -4.83 -0.26
CA LEU A 48 2.02 -5.65 -0.93
C LEU A 48 0.64 -4.98 -0.94
N VAL A 49 0.16 -4.51 0.21
CA VAL A 49 -1.17 -3.89 0.32
C VAL A 49 -1.22 -2.62 -0.53
N SER A 50 -0.20 -1.75 -0.44
CA SER A 50 -0.13 -0.54 -1.26
C SER A 50 -0.10 -0.87 -2.76
N MET A 51 0.69 -1.87 -3.15
CA MET A 51 0.79 -2.31 -4.55
C MET A 51 -0.54 -2.86 -5.07
N ILE A 52 -1.22 -3.73 -4.30
CA ILE A 52 -2.51 -4.31 -4.69
C ILE A 52 -3.55 -3.21 -4.89
N ILE A 53 -3.64 -2.24 -3.97
CA ILE A 53 -4.60 -1.14 -4.06
C ILE A 53 -4.32 -0.28 -5.28
N VAL A 54 -3.06 0.12 -5.51
CA VAL A 54 -2.69 0.93 -6.68
C VAL A 54 -3.01 0.19 -7.98
N VAL A 55 -2.66 -1.10 -8.07
CA VAL A 55 -2.96 -1.92 -9.26
C VAL A 55 -4.46 -2.04 -9.48
N ALA A 56 -5.25 -2.28 -8.43
CA ALA A 56 -6.70 -2.36 -8.53
C ALA A 56 -7.29 -1.03 -9.04
N CYS A 57 -6.91 0.10 -8.43
CA CYS A 57 -7.39 1.42 -8.82
C CYS A 57 -7.03 1.79 -10.27
N VAL A 58 -5.80 1.51 -10.70
CA VAL A 58 -5.32 1.91 -12.03
C VAL A 58 -5.75 0.93 -13.12
N LYS A 59 -5.60 -0.38 -12.91
CA LYS A 59 -5.90 -1.39 -13.94
C LYS A 59 -7.36 -1.84 -13.97
N ILE A 60 -8.01 -1.95 -12.81
CA ILE A 60 -9.39 -2.45 -12.75
C ILE A 60 -10.36 -1.28 -12.89
N PHE A 61 -10.19 -0.26 -12.05
CA PHE A 61 -11.09 0.90 -12.03
C PHE A 61 -10.72 1.99 -13.06
N HIS A 62 -9.62 1.82 -13.80
CA HIS A 62 -9.15 2.76 -14.84
C HIS A 62 -9.00 4.20 -14.33
N ILE A 63 -8.81 4.36 -13.02
CA ILE A 63 -8.90 5.64 -12.36
C ILE A 63 -7.57 6.40 -12.60
N GLY A 64 -7.65 7.59 -13.19
CA GLY A 64 -6.47 8.38 -13.59
C GLY A 64 -6.07 8.25 -15.08
N ARG A 65 -6.78 7.48 -15.91
CA ARG A 65 -6.73 7.64 -17.37
C ARG A 65 -7.59 8.85 -17.78
N ASP A 66 -7.03 10.06 -17.73
CA ASP A 66 -7.60 11.26 -18.37
C ASP A 66 -6.67 11.82 -19.46
#